data_AF-A0A927SD40-F1
#
_entry.id   AF-A0A927SD40-F1
#
_cell.length_a   1.000
_cell.length_b   1.000
_cell.length_c   1.000
_cell.angle_alpha   90.00
_cell.angle_beta   90.00
_cell.angle_gamma   90.00
#
_symmetry.space_group_name_H-M   'P 1'
#
loop_
_entity.id
_entity.type
_entity.pdbx_description
1 polymer ?
#
loop_
_entity_poly.entity_id
_entity_poly.type
_entity_poly.pdbx_seq_one_letter_code
_entity_poly.pdbx_strand_id
1 'polypeptide(L)'
;MTQFYTEKKLLFLKKRAGILRAFLIVLMTIALFAAIVMCFFVSSKTAGKLLLAIIIEFTLSGWISILVLNLAYLPAVREYRHMEHIIKEEKHSSEGYISLSPMEFQIPKSISIRKLTLTDGENIETLSVNSRFAGALAKSGYVRVQHAKGYVTGIEVIG
;
A
#
# COMPACT_ATOMS: atom_id res chain seq x y z
N MET A 1 -7.96 -22.64 7.03
CA MET A 1 -6.82 -21.73 6.73
C MET A 1 -7.22 -20.34 6.21
N THR A 2 -6.76 -19.27 6.87
CA THR A 2 -6.90 -17.87 6.43
C THR A 2 -5.67 -17.43 5.64
N GLN A 3 -5.84 -17.05 4.37
CA GLN A 3 -4.76 -16.54 3.51
C GLN A 3 -4.76 -15.01 3.48
N PHE A 4 -3.62 -14.40 3.78
CA PHE A 4 -3.47 -12.94 3.76
C PHE A 4 -3.11 -12.39 2.37
N TYR A 5 -2.43 -13.21 1.57
CA TYR A 5 -1.93 -12.87 0.24
C TYR A 5 -2.60 -13.75 -0.81
N THR A 6 -3.51 -13.15 -1.58
CA THR A 6 -4.23 -13.83 -2.65
C THR A 6 -4.03 -13.08 -3.97
N GLU A 7 -4.04 -13.82 -5.09
CA GLU A 7 -3.94 -13.24 -6.43
C GLU A 7 -5.07 -12.24 -6.71
N LYS A 8 -6.28 -12.52 -6.22
CA LYS A 8 -7.43 -11.60 -6.34
C LYS A 8 -7.13 -10.25 -5.69
N LYS A 9 -6.52 -10.24 -4.49
CA LYS A 9 -6.15 -9.02 -3.78
C LYS A 9 -5.00 -8.28 -4.47
N LEU A 10 -4.03 -9.02 -5.03
CA LEU A 10 -2.95 -8.45 -5.85
C LEU A 10 -3.52 -7.72 -7.08
N LEU A 11 -4.42 -8.37 -7.83
CA LEU A 11 -5.07 -7.77 -9.00
C LEU A 11 -5.87 -6.52 -8.64
N PHE A 12 -6.61 -6.56 -7.53
CA PHE A 12 -7.36 -5.40 -7.03
C PHE A 12 -6.44 -4.21 -6.73
N LEU A 13 -5.35 -4.44 -5.98
CA LEU A 13 -4.39 -3.37 -5.65
C LEU A 13 -3.68 -2.83 -6.88
N LYS A 14 -3.31 -3.70 -7.83
CA LYS A 14 -2.72 -3.30 -9.10
C LYS A 14 -3.68 -2.43 -9.93
N LYS A 15 -4.95 -2.84 -10.04
CA LYS A 15 -5.99 -2.06 -10.73
C LYS A 15 -6.23 -0.72 -10.03
N ARG A 16 -6.32 -0.70 -8.70
CA ARG A 16 -6.46 0.54 -7.91
C ARG A 16 -5.30 1.50 -8.13
N ALA A 17 -4.06 1.02 -8.10
CA ALA A 17 -2.89 1.84 -8.40
C ALA A 17 -2.93 2.40 -9.83
N GLY A 18 -3.37 1.58 -10.80
CA GLY A 18 -3.59 2.03 -12.18
C GLY A 18 -4.62 3.14 -12.31
N ILE A 19 -5.78 3.01 -11.65
CA ILE A 19 -6.83 4.03 -11.62
C ILE A 19 -6.32 5.33 -10.99
N LEU A 20 -5.60 5.25 -9.87
CA LEU A 20 -5.03 6.43 -9.21
C LEU A 20 -4.00 7.13 -10.09
N ARG A 21 -3.17 6.38 -10.83
CA ARG A 21 -2.25 6.95 -11.82
C ARG A 21 -3.00 7.65 -12.94
N ALA A 22 -4.04 7.01 -13.49
CA ALA A 22 -4.86 7.59 -14.54
C ALA A 22 -5.53 8.89 -14.05
N PHE A 23 -6.06 8.89 -12.83
CA PHE A 23 -6.65 10.08 -12.20
C PHE A 23 -5.63 11.24 -12.12
N LEU A 24 -4.40 10.98 -11.67
CA LEU A 24 -3.35 12.00 -11.63
C LEU A 24 -3.02 12.56 -13.03
N ILE A 25 -2.96 11.71 -14.06
CA ILE A 25 -2.70 12.13 -15.45
C ILE A 25 -3.85 13.00 -15.97
N VAL A 26 -5.10 12.58 -15.73
CA VAL A 26 -6.28 13.35 -16.15
C VAL A 26 -6.31 14.70 -15.45
N LEU A 27 -6.04 14.75 -14.14
CA LEU A 27 -5.98 15.99 -13.37
C LEU A 27 -4.95 16.97 -13.96
N MET A 28 -3.74 16.49 -14.27
CA MET A 28 -2.71 17.33 -14.89
C MET A 28 -3.10 17.81 -16.29
N THR A 29 -3.77 16.95 -17.08
CA THR A 29 -4.20 17.27 -18.43
C THR A 29 -5.31 18.33 -18.43
N ILE A 30 -6.26 18.23 -17.50
CA ILE A 30 -7.33 19.21 -17.31
C ILE A 30 -6.75 20.57 -16.90
N ALA A 31 -5.85 20.58 -15.90
CA ALA A 31 -5.21 21.82 -15.45
C ALA A 31 -4.41 22.51 -16.56
N LEU A 32 -3.68 21.72 -17.36
CA LEU A 32 -2.95 22.26 -18.52
C LEU A 32 -3.90 22.82 -19.58
N PHE A 33 -4.99 22.10 -19.88
CA PHE A 33 -5.98 22.55 -20.86
C PHE A 33 -6.69 23.82 -20.41
N ALA A 34 -7.07 23.92 -19.13
CA ALA A 34 -7.66 25.12 -18.56
C ALA A 34 -6.70 26.33 -18.67
N ALA A 35 -5.41 26.12 -18.39
CA ALA A 35 -4.39 27.16 -18.56
C ALA A 35 -4.32 27.67 -20.01
N ILE A 36 -4.29 26.75 -20.98
CA ILE A 36 -4.28 27.09 -22.41
C ILE A 36 -5.52 27.90 -22.79
N VAL A 37 -6.71 27.45 -22.36
CA VAL A 37 -7.96 28.16 -22.62
C VAL A 37 -7.94 29.56 -22.02
N MET A 38 -7.50 29.71 -20.76
CA MET A 38 -7.41 31.02 -20.12
C MET A 38 -6.42 31.96 -20.84
N CYS A 39 -5.35 31.44 -21.43
CA CYS A 39 -4.45 32.24 -22.27
C CYS A 39 -5.14 32.81 -23.52
N PHE A 40 -6.06 32.08 -24.14
CA PHE A 40 -6.83 32.59 -25.31
C PHE A 40 -7.85 33.68 -24.94
N PHE A 41 -8.35 33.69 -23.71
CA PHE A 41 -9.34 34.67 -23.24
C PHE A 41 -8.72 35.88 -22.50
N VAL A 42 -7.39 35.99 -22.49
CA VAL A 42 -6.71 37.08 -21.78
C VAL A 42 -6.89 38.41 -22.53
N SER A 43 -7.47 39.40 -21.84
CA SER A 43 -7.55 40.78 -22.32
C SER A 43 -6.91 41.70 -21.28
N SER A 44 -6.47 42.89 -21.69
CA SER A 44 -5.84 43.87 -20.78
C SER A 44 -6.70 44.24 -19.57
N LYS A 45 -8.03 44.11 -19.66
CA LYS A 45 -8.99 44.38 -18.58
C LYS A 45 -9.22 43.20 -17.64
N THR A 46 -8.94 41.97 -18.08
CA THR A 46 -9.22 40.73 -17.33
C THR A 46 -7.96 39.99 -16.85
N ALA A 47 -6.77 40.41 -17.30
CA ALA A 47 -5.49 39.77 -17.01
C ALA A 47 -5.26 39.50 -15.51
N GLY A 48 -5.51 40.48 -14.64
CA GLY A 48 -5.31 40.31 -13.19
C GLY A 48 -6.24 39.28 -12.55
N LYS A 49 -7.51 39.22 -12.97
CA LYS A 49 -8.49 38.25 -12.46
C LYS A 49 -8.20 36.84 -12.97
N LEU A 50 -7.82 36.71 -14.24
CA LEU A 50 -7.43 35.43 -14.85
C LEU A 50 -6.14 34.89 -14.23
N LEU A 51 -5.15 35.74 -13.96
CA LEU A 51 -3.91 35.34 -13.30
C LEU A 51 -4.17 34.80 -11.88
N LEU A 52 -5.03 35.46 -11.11
CA LEU A 52 -5.43 34.96 -9.78
C LEU A 52 -6.15 33.61 -9.88
N ALA A 53 -7.06 33.45 -10.84
CA ALA A 53 -7.78 32.19 -11.06
C ALA A 53 -6.83 31.04 -11.40
N ILE A 54 -5.86 31.27 -12.29
CA ILE A 54 -4.81 30.30 -12.66
C ILE A 54 -3.98 29.93 -11.43
N ILE A 55 -3.51 30.91 -10.65
CA ILE A 55 -2.72 30.63 -9.44
C ILE A 55 -3.48 29.73 -8.48
N ILE A 56 -4.76 30.01 -8.23
CA ILE A 56 -5.61 29.21 -7.35
C ILE A 56 -5.76 27.79 -7.90
N GLU A 57 -6.05 27.65 -9.20
CA GLU A 57 -6.22 26.35 -9.85
C GLU A 57 -4.95 25.49 -9.77
N PHE A 58 -3.79 26.05 -10.12
CA PHE A 58 -2.51 25.33 -10.05
C PHE A 58 -2.13 24.97 -8.62
N THR A 59 -2.40 25.86 -7.66
CA THR A 59 -2.12 25.59 -6.25
C THR A 59 -2.99 24.44 -5.74
N LEU A 60 -4.31 24.48 -6.00
CA LEU A 60 -5.24 23.43 -5.57
C LEU A 60 -4.95 22.09 -6.25
N SER A 61 -4.77 22.07 -7.57
CA SER A 61 -4.44 20.85 -8.32
C SER A 61 -3.09 20.26 -7.90
N GLY A 62 -2.11 21.11 -7.60
CA GLY A 62 -0.82 20.70 -7.03
C GLY A 62 -0.97 19.98 -5.68
N TRP A 63 -1.70 20.58 -4.74
CA TRP A 63 -1.95 19.97 -3.43
C TRP A 63 -2.74 18.66 -3.52
N ILE A 64 -3.79 18.63 -4.34
CA ILE A 64 -4.57 17.40 -4.58
C ILE A 64 -3.66 16.31 -5.14
N SER A 65 -2.79 16.64 -6.10
CA SER A 65 -1.83 15.70 -6.68
C SER A 65 -0.87 15.14 -5.62
N ILE A 66 -0.31 16.01 -4.77
CA ILE A 66 0.61 15.61 -3.69
C ILE A 66 -0.08 14.67 -2.69
N LEU A 67 -1.31 15.00 -2.29
CA LEU A 67 -2.08 14.20 -1.35
C LEU A 67 -2.42 12.83 -1.94
N VAL A 68 -2.95 12.79 -3.18
CA VAL A 68 -3.28 11.53 -3.86
C VAL A 68 -2.03 10.69 -4.10
N LEU A 69 -0.92 11.32 -4.49
CA LEU A 69 0.34 10.63 -4.73
C LEU A 69 0.88 9.97 -3.44
N ASN A 70 0.99 10.74 -2.35
CA ASN A 70 1.64 10.28 -1.12
C ASN A 70 0.74 9.40 -0.25
N LEU A 71 -0.56 9.71 -0.17
CA LEU A 71 -1.47 9.03 0.75
C LEU A 71 -2.22 7.86 0.11
N ALA A 72 -2.39 7.84 -1.21
CA ALA A 72 -3.14 6.79 -1.90
C ALA A 72 -2.30 5.98 -2.88
N TYR A 73 -1.63 6.63 -3.84
CA TYR A 73 -0.93 5.94 -4.92
C TYR A 73 0.33 5.21 -4.44
N LEU A 74 1.27 5.90 -3.78
CA LEU A 74 2.51 5.29 -3.32
C LEU A 74 2.27 4.12 -2.35
N PRO A 75 1.36 4.22 -1.35
CA PRO A 75 1.04 3.08 -0.49
C PRO A 75 0.48 1.88 -1.25
N ALA A 76 -0.46 2.10 -2.19
CA ALA A 76 -1.01 1.03 -3.01
C ALA A 76 0.07 0.36 -3.88
N VAL A 77 1.02 1.16 -4.41
CA VAL A 77 2.15 0.65 -5.20
C VAL A 77 3.08 -0.22 -4.38
N ARG A 78 3.46 0.25 -3.17
CA ARG A 78 4.32 -0.51 -2.26
C ARG A 78 3.66 -1.83 -1.87
N GLU A 79 2.36 -1.80 -1.60
CA GLU A 79 1.60 -2.99 -1.20
C GLU A 79 1.54 -4.03 -2.32
N TYR A 80 1.13 -3.67 -3.55
CA TYR A 80 1.03 -4.68 -4.61
C TYR A 80 2.41 -5.24 -5.00
N ARG A 81 3.47 -4.41 -5.03
CA ARG A 81 4.82 -4.90 -5.37
C ARG A 81 5.31 -5.90 -4.33
N HIS A 82 5.10 -5.59 -3.05
CA HIS A 82 5.45 -6.51 -1.97
C HIS A 82 4.67 -7.84 -2.08
N MET A 83 3.36 -7.78 -2.34
CA MET A 83 2.55 -8.98 -2.55
C MET A 83 2.99 -9.78 -3.78
N GLU A 84 3.36 -9.11 -4.87
CA GLU A 84 3.84 -9.75 -6.10
C GLU A 84 5.12 -10.56 -5.85
N HIS A 85 6.03 -10.02 -5.04
CA HIS A 85 7.23 -10.75 -4.64
C HIS A 85 6.89 -11.96 -3.79
N ILE A 86 6.01 -11.84 -2.79
CA ILE A 86 5.66 -12.95 -1.90
C ILE A 86 4.94 -14.09 -2.64
N ILE A 87 4.02 -13.78 -3.57
CA ILE A 87 3.17 -14.79 -4.23
C ILE A 87 3.98 -15.70 -5.17
N LYS A 88 5.07 -15.21 -5.74
CA LYS A 88 5.91 -15.96 -6.68
C LYS A 88 6.86 -16.95 -6.01
N GLU A 89 7.01 -16.88 -4.70
CA GLU A 89 7.97 -17.67 -3.94
C GLU A 89 7.35 -18.97 -3.43
N GLU A 90 8.19 -19.97 -3.22
CA GLU A 90 7.77 -21.24 -2.66
C GLU A 90 7.28 -21.05 -1.21
N LYS A 91 6.18 -21.72 -0.89
CA LYS A 91 5.53 -21.61 0.42
C LYS A 91 5.96 -22.75 1.30
N HIS A 92 6.47 -22.41 2.48
CA HIS A 92 6.77 -23.35 3.53
C HIS A 92 5.68 -23.30 4.59
N SER A 93 5.51 -24.40 5.32
CA SER A 93 4.58 -24.47 6.45
C SER A 93 5.38 -24.83 7.69
N SER A 94 5.18 -24.06 8.75
CA SER A 94 5.72 -24.31 10.08
C SER A 94 4.57 -24.33 11.09
N GLU A 95 4.71 -25.09 12.17
CA GLU A 95 3.73 -25.16 13.25
C GLU A 95 4.37 -24.67 14.56
N GLY A 96 3.56 -24.12 15.47
CA GLY A 96 4.06 -23.66 16.76
C GLY A 96 3.15 -22.67 17.46
N TYR A 97 3.56 -22.29 18.67
CA TYR A 97 2.96 -21.19 19.43
C TYR A 97 3.45 -19.84 18.91
N ILE A 98 2.52 -18.90 18.71
CA ILE A 98 2.85 -17.55 18.27
C ILE A 98 3.12 -16.63 19.46
N SER A 99 4.21 -15.88 19.36
CA SER A 99 4.43 -14.65 20.14
C SER A 99 4.70 -13.48 19.19
N LEU A 100 4.03 -12.35 19.40
CA LEU A 100 4.19 -11.15 18.57
C LEU A 100 5.04 -10.11 19.28
N SER A 101 6.02 -9.57 18.55
CA SER A 101 6.78 -8.43 19.04
C SER A 101 5.89 -7.18 19.11
N PRO A 102 5.99 -6.37 20.18
CA PRO A 102 5.24 -5.12 20.30
C PRO A 102 5.74 -4.04 19.32
N MET A 103 6.95 -4.18 18.77
CA MET A 103 7.53 -3.21 17.86
C MET A 103 7.05 -3.39 16.41
N GLU A 104 6.66 -2.27 15.80
CA GLU A 104 6.36 -2.17 14.38
C GLU A 104 7.52 -1.53 13.62
N PHE A 105 7.94 -2.17 12.54
CA PHE A 105 9.03 -1.71 11.69
C PHE A 105 8.48 -1.35 10.31
N GLN A 106 8.82 -0.15 9.82
CA GLN A 106 8.49 0.24 8.46
C GLN A 106 9.66 -0.08 7.54
N ILE A 107 9.46 -0.97 6.56
CA ILE A 107 10.48 -1.23 5.54
C ILE A 107 10.44 -0.06 4.54
N PRO A 108 11.57 0.64 4.28
CA PRO A 108 11.62 1.73 3.31
C PRO A 108 11.09 1.29 1.94
N LYS A 109 10.20 2.09 1.34
CA LYS A 109 9.56 1.80 0.05
C LYS A 109 8.76 0.47 0.00
N SER A 110 8.37 -0.07 1.14
CA SER A 110 7.59 -1.30 1.24
C SER A 110 6.49 -1.13 2.31
N ILE A 111 6.02 -2.24 2.89
CA ILE A 111 4.98 -2.29 3.91
C ILE A 111 5.55 -2.14 5.33
N SER A 112 4.66 -1.84 6.28
CA SER A 112 4.97 -1.97 7.71
C SER A 112 4.81 -3.42 8.16
N ILE A 113 5.75 -3.89 8.97
CA ILE A 113 5.84 -5.27 9.43
C ILE A 113 5.98 -5.32 10.95
N ARG A 114 5.56 -6.45 11.53
CA ARG A 114 5.87 -6.84 12.91
C ARG A 114 6.57 -8.19 12.89
N LYS A 115 7.50 -8.36 13.82
CA LYS A 115 8.17 -9.64 14.01
C LYS A 115 7.28 -10.57 14.82
N LEU A 116 7.23 -11.82 14.40
CA LEU A 116 6.53 -12.92 15.03
C LEU A 116 7.55 -14.00 15.33
N THR A 117 7.49 -14.55 16.53
CA THR A 117 8.26 -15.72 16.92
C THR A 117 7.31 -16.91 16.97
N LEU A 118 7.68 -17.98 16.28
CA LEU A 118 7.00 -19.26 16.30
C LEU A 118 7.85 -20.23 17.14
N THR A 119 7.27 -20.77 18.21
CA THR A 119 7.95 -21.69 19.12
C THR A 119 7.31 -23.06 19.06
N ASP A 120 8.07 -24.08 18.68
CA ASP A 120 7.65 -25.48 18.66
C ASP A 120 8.66 -26.32 19.45
N GLY A 121 8.39 -26.48 20.76
CA GLY A 121 9.30 -27.14 21.69
C GLY A 121 10.66 -26.46 21.73
N GLU A 122 11.66 -27.06 21.08
CA GLU A 122 13.04 -26.59 21.02
C GLU A 122 13.33 -25.64 19.83
N ASN A 123 12.47 -25.62 18.82
CA ASN A 123 12.68 -24.78 17.64
C ASN A 123 12.03 -23.41 17.79
N ILE A 124 12.83 -22.36 17.58
CA ILE A 124 12.38 -20.97 17.61
C ILE A 124 12.62 -20.37 16.22
N GLU A 125 11.54 -20.08 15.49
CA GLU A 125 11.59 -19.45 14.17
C GLU A 125 11.10 -18.00 14.27
N THR A 126 11.83 -17.05 13.69
CA THR A 126 11.39 -15.65 13.61
C THR A 126 10.89 -15.34 12.21
N LEU A 127 9.61 -14.97 12.11
CA LEU A 127 8.94 -14.60 10.88
C LEU A 127 8.49 -13.13 10.92
N SER A 128 8.21 -12.57 9.76
CA SER A 128 7.68 -11.23 9.59
C SER A 128 6.23 -11.27 9.12
N VAL A 129 5.37 -10.44 9.69
CA VAL A 129 4.00 -10.29 9.22
C VAL A 129 3.69 -8.83 8.94
N ASN A 130 2.86 -8.55 7.94
CA ASN A 130 2.33 -7.21 7.70
C ASN A 130 1.54 -6.75 8.94
N SER A 131 1.82 -5.54 9.42
CA SER A 131 1.20 -5.01 10.65
C SER A 131 -0.33 -4.98 10.60
N ARG A 132 -0.93 -4.85 9.40
CA ARG A 132 -2.39 -4.93 9.20
C ARG A 132 -2.99 -6.29 9.57
N PHE A 133 -2.22 -7.37 9.44
CA PHE A 133 -2.66 -8.73 9.75
C PHE A 133 -2.18 -9.21 11.12
N ALA A 134 -1.23 -8.50 11.75
CA ALA A 134 -0.71 -8.83 13.08
C ALA A 134 -1.82 -8.89 14.14
N GLY A 135 -2.85 -8.04 14.04
CA GLY A 135 -3.99 -8.06 14.95
C GLY A 135 -4.82 -9.35 14.90
N ALA A 136 -4.85 -10.03 13.75
CA ALA A 136 -5.50 -11.34 13.63
C ALA A 136 -4.67 -12.46 14.30
N LEU A 137 -3.33 -12.32 14.30
CA LEU A 137 -2.41 -13.28 14.89
C LEU A 137 -2.30 -13.14 16.42
N ALA A 138 -2.46 -11.93 16.96
CA ALA A 138 -2.33 -11.65 18.40
C ALA A 138 -3.34 -12.39 19.29
N LYS A 139 -4.39 -12.98 18.71
CA LYS A 139 -5.43 -13.71 19.43
C LYS A 139 -5.31 -15.24 19.28
N SER A 140 -4.30 -15.72 18.57
CA SER A 140 -4.21 -17.13 18.15
C SER A 140 -3.23 -17.92 19.04
N GLY A 141 -3.61 -19.16 19.40
CA GLY A 141 -2.80 -20.10 20.19
C GLY A 141 -1.78 -20.88 19.34
N TYR A 142 -1.80 -22.21 19.44
CA TYR A 142 -1.01 -23.07 18.55
C TYR A 142 -1.56 -23.00 17.12
N VAL A 143 -0.71 -22.71 16.14
CA VAL A 143 -1.14 -22.54 14.76
C VAL A 143 -0.16 -23.16 13.76
N ARG A 144 -0.67 -23.46 12.58
CA ARG A 144 0.12 -23.66 11.37
C ARG A 144 0.24 -22.35 10.61
N VAL A 145 1.46 -21.92 10.38
CA VAL A 145 1.80 -20.72 9.61
C VAL A 145 2.34 -21.14 8.26
N GLN A 146 1.74 -20.62 7.20
CA GLN A 146 2.35 -20.63 5.87
C GLN A 146 3.21 -19.39 5.71
N HIS A 147 4.45 -19.54 5.26
CA HIS A 147 5.37 -18.43 5.04
C HIS A 147 6.16 -18.58 3.74
N ALA A 148 6.64 -17.45 3.22
CA ALA A 148 7.49 -17.38 2.03
C ALA A 148 8.57 -16.30 2.27
N LYS A 149 9.85 -16.63 2.08
CA LYS A 149 10.99 -15.75 2.41
C LYS A 149 10.93 -15.16 3.83
N GLY A 150 10.45 -15.92 4.80
CA GLY A 150 10.28 -15.47 6.18
C GLY A 150 9.10 -14.52 6.40
N TYR A 151 8.20 -14.34 5.42
CA TYR A 151 6.96 -13.58 5.57
C TYR A 151 5.75 -14.50 5.73
N VAL A 152 4.94 -14.26 6.76
CA VAL A 152 3.69 -14.98 7.00
C VAL A 152 2.69 -14.68 5.89
N THR A 153 2.29 -15.71 5.14
CA THR A 153 1.36 -15.62 4.02
C THR A 153 -0.05 -16.15 4.34
N GLY A 154 -0.16 -17.03 5.33
CA GLY A 154 -1.42 -17.57 5.82
C GLY A 154 -1.28 -18.21 7.19
N ILE A 155 -2.40 -18.40 7.86
CA ILE A 155 -2.51 -18.97 9.22
C ILE A 155 -3.68 -19.95 9.24
N GLU A 156 -3.49 -21.05 9.93
CA GLU A 156 -4.52 -22.00 10.31
C GLU A 156 -4.40 -22.29 11.80
N VAL A 157 -5.46 -22.03 12.55
CA VAL A 157 -5.51 -22.32 13.99
C VAL A 157 -5.73 -23.81 14.16
N ILE A 158 -4.82 -24.48 14.88
CA ILE A 158 -4.95 -25.89 15.25
C ILE A 158 -5.37 -25.90 16.72
N GLY A 159 -6.67 -25.67 16.96
CA GLY A 159 -7.22 -25.53 18.31
C GLY A 159 -8.67 -25.10 18.31
#